data_AF-A0A8T1V6L9-F1
#
_entry.id   AF-A0A8T1V6L9-F1
#
_cell.length_a   1.000
_cell.length_b   1.000
_cell.length_c   1.000
_cell.angle_alpha   90.00
_cell.angle_beta   90.00
_cell.angle_gamma   90.00
#
_symmetry.space_group_name_H-M   'P 1'
#
loop_
_entity.id
_entity.type
_entity.pdbx_description
1 polymer ?
#
loop_
_entity_poly.entity_id
_entity_poly.type
_entity_poly.pdbx_seq_one_letter_code
_entity_poly.pdbx_strand_id
1 'polypeptide(L)'
;MQREECIYNLIPKVRVEQPKPERYRSKYDPNVQPTGTTFGVRGKTKLEGANLGSAQRYEKPASARGFGRLPAKPDPKGFIRKGERSASANALISKKPGKFTYSGQTRPPIVKKDDKPIMGLKSAKNFVTANAVEAILAVPGYRARATNEPPQYMTKEDFGRVPRYLNQVKDEIDRENSMIEEFVRHNHNLMEDDGRDRVEPMDEHERVALVDALKSKWDHVNAKYQKLCHNVVFDTLGKVRRKETLEKELTQLEKDIQLLEKGQVVISQSNDRY
;
A
#
# COMPACT_ATOMS: atom_id res chain seq x y z
N MET A 1 27.30 1.17 -16.25
CA MET A 1 26.95 2.57 -16.52
C MET A 1 25.47 2.61 -16.88
N GLN A 2 24.61 2.99 -15.94
CA GLN A 2 23.22 3.32 -16.27
C GLN A 2 23.28 4.56 -17.14
N ARG A 3 22.69 4.50 -18.34
CA ARG A 3 22.64 5.66 -19.26
C ARG A 3 21.97 6.81 -18.49
N GLU A 4 22.71 7.90 -18.32
CA GLU A 4 22.31 9.05 -17.51
C GLU A 4 21.05 9.73 -18.07
N GLU A 5 20.76 9.49 -19.35
CA GLU A 5 19.59 10.01 -20.05
C GLU A 5 18.87 8.86 -20.74
N CYS A 6 17.60 8.67 -20.37
CA CYS A 6 16.76 7.59 -20.87
C CYS A 6 15.38 8.16 -21.18
N ILE A 7 14.83 7.85 -22.36
CA ILE A 7 13.55 8.40 -22.83
C ILE A 7 12.38 8.09 -21.88
N TYR A 8 12.47 6.97 -21.15
CA TYR A 8 11.49 6.58 -20.13
C TYR A 8 11.52 7.45 -18.86
N ASN A 9 12.55 8.29 -18.67
CA ASN A 9 12.68 9.25 -17.57
C ASN A 9 12.27 10.67 -17.97
N LEU A 10 11.85 10.90 -19.23
CA LEU A 10 11.47 12.22 -19.75
C LEU A 10 10.24 12.80 -19.03
N ILE A 11 9.27 11.94 -18.71
CA ILE A 11 8.08 12.30 -17.95
C ILE A 11 8.34 11.92 -16.49
N PRO A 12 8.41 12.89 -15.55
CA PRO A 12 8.56 12.58 -14.14
C PRO A 12 7.35 11.78 -13.68
N LYS A 13 7.59 10.64 -13.02
CA LYS A 13 6.52 9.83 -12.44
C LYS A 13 5.72 10.70 -11.47
N VAL A 14 4.39 10.72 -11.63
CA VAL A 14 3.48 11.43 -10.73
C VAL A 14 3.71 10.92 -9.32
N ARG A 15 4.29 11.76 -8.46
CA ARG A 15 4.48 11.44 -7.05
C ARG A 15 3.13 11.54 -6.37
N VAL A 16 2.54 10.40 -6.01
CA VAL A 16 1.31 10.37 -5.21
C VAL A 16 1.67 10.86 -3.80
N GLU A 17 1.27 12.08 -3.46
CA GLU A 17 1.42 12.60 -2.10
C GLU A 17 0.53 11.78 -1.17
N GLN A 18 1.16 11.02 -0.28
CA GLN A 18 0.43 10.26 0.73
C GLN A 18 -0.25 11.26 1.69
N PRO A 19 -1.59 11.21 1.86
CA PRO A 19 -2.27 12.09 2.79
C PRO A 19 -1.75 11.82 4.21
N LYS A 20 -1.44 12.90 4.95
CA LYS A 20 -0.98 12.77 6.33
C LYS A 20 -2.06 12.05 7.16
N PRO A 21 -1.69 11.07 8.00
CA PRO A 21 -2.66 10.40 8.85
C PRO A 21 -3.34 11.41 9.79
N GLU A 22 -4.58 11.12 10.16
CA GLU A 22 -5.30 11.93 11.12
C GLU A 22 -4.52 12.06 12.44
N ARG A 23 -4.62 13.25 13.06
CA ARG A 23 -3.97 13.49 14.34
C ARG A 23 -4.60 12.57 15.40
N TYR A 24 -3.76 11.79 16.08
CA TYR A 24 -4.19 10.97 17.21
C TYR A 24 -4.95 11.80 18.26
N ARG A 25 -6.15 11.34 18.64
CA ARG A 25 -6.93 11.88 19.75
C ARG A 25 -6.97 10.84 20.87
N SER A 26 -6.63 11.26 22.09
CA SER A 26 -6.67 10.37 23.26
C SER A 26 -8.09 9.89 23.54
N LYS A 27 -8.21 8.66 24.05
CA LYS A 27 -9.49 8.10 24.54
C LYS A 27 -10.06 8.87 25.74
N TYR A 28 -9.21 9.62 26.44
CA TYR A 28 -9.57 10.35 27.66
C TYR A 28 -10.06 11.77 27.33
N ASP A 29 -11.16 12.18 27.98
CA ASP A 29 -11.75 13.51 27.87
C ASP A 29 -10.87 14.53 28.63
N PRO A 30 -10.32 15.57 27.96
CA PRO A 30 -9.45 16.56 28.60
C PRO A 30 -10.16 17.43 29.65
N ASN A 31 -11.50 17.44 29.68
CA ASN A 31 -12.28 18.26 30.63
C ASN A 31 -12.64 17.51 31.92
N VAL A 32 -12.15 16.28 32.08
CA VAL A 32 -12.47 15.42 33.23
C VAL A 32 -11.26 15.38 34.17
N GLN A 33 -11.49 15.53 35.47
CA GLN A 33 -10.40 15.46 36.45
C GLN A 33 -9.80 14.05 36.49
N PRO A 34 -8.46 13.93 36.50
CA PRO A 34 -7.81 12.64 36.70
C PRO A 34 -8.23 12.06 38.06
N THR A 35 -8.40 10.75 38.17
CA THR A 35 -8.82 10.09 39.42
C THR A 35 -7.68 9.23 39.96
N GLY A 36 -7.61 9.07 41.29
CA GLY A 36 -6.59 8.21 41.93
C GLY A 36 -5.18 8.81 41.99
N THR A 37 -5.03 10.14 42.04
CA THR A 37 -3.72 10.76 42.22
C THR A 37 -3.14 10.43 43.61
N THR A 38 -1.85 10.11 43.70
CA THR A 38 -1.17 9.84 44.98
C THR A 38 -0.84 11.12 45.77
N PHE A 39 -1.02 12.30 45.16
CA PHE A 39 -0.86 13.60 45.82
C PHE A 39 -2.10 13.96 46.64
N GLY A 40 -1.91 14.51 47.85
CA GLY A 40 -3.01 15.00 48.70
C GLY A 40 -3.80 13.92 49.44
N VAL A 41 -3.35 12.66 49.42
CA VAL A 41 -4.03 11.52 50.08
C VAL A 41 -4.04 11.65 51.62
N ARG A 42 -3.14 12.45 52.18
CA ARG A 42 -3.06 12.74 53.62
C ARG A 42 -3.27 14.23 53.87
N GLY A 43 -4.38 14.57 54.52
CA GLY A 43 -4.71 15.96 54.89
C GLY A 43 -6.20 16.27 54.73
N LYS A 44 -6.59 17.52 55.00
CA LYS A 44 -7.95 18.05 54.77
C LYS A 44 -8.06 18.86 53.48
N THR A 45 -6.95 19.08 52.79
CA THR A 45 -6.86 19.84 51.55
C THR A 45 -7.31 18.97 50.38
N LYS A 46 -8.43 19.34 49.76
CA LYS A 46 -8.92 18.67 48.56
C LYS A 46 -8.10 19.17 47.35
N LEU A 47 -7.10 18.39 46.96
CA LEU A 47 -6.38 18.61 45.70
C LEU A 47 -7.19 18.05 44.54
N GLU A 48 -7.05 18.69 43.38
CA GLU A 48 -7.71 18.25 42.15
C GLU A 48 -7.17 16.88 41.74
N GLY A 49 -8.09 15.93 41.56
CA GLY A 49 -7.79 14.55 41.20
C GLY A 49 -7.51 13.56 42.34
N ALA A 50 -7.54 14.02 43.60
CA ALA A 50 -7.51 13.16 44.79
C ALA A 50 -8.81 12.36 45.01
N ASN A 51 -9.70 12.32 44.02
CA ASN A 51 -10.99 11.63 44.08
C ASN A 51 -10.75 10.12 43.84
N LEU A 52 -11.17 9.27 44.77
CA LEU A 52 -11.16 7.80 44.64
C LEU A 52 -12.42 7.22 43.96
N GLY A 53 -13.24 8.08 43.33
CA GLY A 53 -14.55 7.73 42.76
C GLY A 53 -14.65 7.99 41.26
N SER A 54 -15.87 8.02 40.73
CA SER A 54 -16.15 8.29 39.31
C SER A 54 -15.61 9.63 38.85
N ALA A 55 -15.04 9.67 37.64
CA ALA A 55 -14.42 10.86 37.09
C ALA A 55 -15.44 12.00 36.93
N GLN A 56 -15.22 13.12 37.62
CA GLN A 56 -16.09 14.29 37.59
C GLN A 56 -15.58 15.31 36.57
N ARG A 57 -16.49 15.91 35.81
CA ARG A 57 -16.17 17.03 34.91
C ARG A 57 -15.77 18.26 35.72
N TYR A 58 -14.87 19.05 35.15
CA TYR A 58 -14.48 20.34 35.73
C TYR A 58 -15.69 21.29 35.75
N GLU A 59 -16.37 21.37 36.89
CA GLU A 59 -17.24 22.51 37.17
C GLU A 59 -16.44 23.55 37.95
N LYS A 60 -16.48 24.81 37.51
CA LYS A 60 -15.88 25.91 38.27
C LYS A 60 -16.57 25.93 39.65
N PRO A 61 -15.84 25.72 40.76
CA PRO A 61 -16.49 25.66 42.07
C PRO A 61 -17.17 27.00 42.34
N ALA A 62 -18.47 26.98 42.63
CA ALA A 62 -19.22 28.19 42.98
C ALA A 62 -18.61 28.91 44.21
N SER A 63 -17.88 28.18 45.06
CA SER A 63 -17.15 28.73 46.21
C SER A 63 -15.98 29.63 45.83
N ALA A 64 -15.44 29.54 44.61
CA ALA A 64 -14.40 30.46 44.13
C ALA A 64 -14.98 31.83 43.71
N ARG A 65 -16.31 32.01 43.72
CA ARG A 65 -16.95 33.30 43.43
C ARG A 65 -17.05 34.25 44.64
N GLY A 66 -16.57 33.85 45.82
CA GLY A 66 -16.64 34.74 46.97
C GLY A 66 -15.90 34.21 48.18
N PHE A 67 -14.58 34.39 48.23
CA PHE A 67 -13.95 34.57 49.54
C PHE A 67 -14.56 35.84 50.16
N GLY A 68 -15.37 35.65 51.21
CA GLY A 68 -15.88 36.76 52.04
C GLY A 68 -17.32 37.22 51.81
N ARG A 69 -18.07 36.68 50.83
CA ARG A 69 -19.51 36.96 50.70
C ARG A 69 -20.35 35.70 50.92
N LEU A 70 -21.03 35.64 52.06
CA LEU A 70 -22.04 34.62 52.31
C LEU A 70 -23.24 34.85 51.36
N PRO A 71 -23.76 33.79 50.70
CA PRO A 71 -24.86 33.93 49.72
C PRO A 71 -26.19 34.38 50.35
N ALA A 72 -26.33 34.28 51.68
CA ALA A 72 -27.48 34.76 52.44
C ALA A 72 -27.02 35.41 53.75
N LYS A 73 -27.83 36.34 54.30
CA LYS A 73 -27.60 36.90 55.64
C LYS A 73 -27.73 35.78 56.69
N PRO A 74 -26.83 35.70 57.70
CA PRO A 74 -26.94 34.69 58.75
C PRO A 74 -28.26 34.87 59.51
N ASP A 75 -29.05 33.80 59.61
CA ASP A 75 -30.32 33.82 60.36
C ASP A 75 -30.02 33.65 61.87
N PRO A 76 -30.38 34.62 62.74
CA PRO A 76 -30.01 34.60 64.16
C PRO A 76 -30.60 33.42 64.96
N LYS A 77 -31.59 32.70 64.41
CA LYS A 77 -32.16 31.49 65.03
C LYS A 77 -31.42 30.20 64.68
N GLY A 78 -30.54 30.22 63.66
CA GLY A 78 -29.79 29.06 63.17
C GLY A 78 -28.40 28.90 63.80
N PHE A 79 -28.28 29.08 65.12
CA PHE A 79 -27.00 28.88 65.81
C PHE A 79 -26.77 27.40 66.11
N ILE A 80 -25.50 26.97 66.00
CA ILE A 80 -25.10 25.58 66.24
C ILE A 80 -25.26 25.27 67.73
N ARG A 81 -25.99 24.21 68.07
CA ARG A 81 -26.20 23.79 69.46
C ARG A 81 -25.06 22.85 69.91
N LYS A 82 -24.78 22.84 71.21
CA LYS A 82 -23.78 21.95 71.81
C LYS A 82 -24.14 20.48 71.52
N GLY A 83 -23.29 19.77 70.78
CA GLY A 83 -23.50 18.36 70.42
C GLY A 83 -24.10 18.11 69.04
N GLU A 84 -24.55 19.14 68.33
CA GLU A 84 -25.23 18.99 67.02
C GLU A 84 -24.31 18.43 65.93
N ARG A 85 -23.00 18.73 66.01
CA ARG A 85 -21.97 18.15 65.12
C ARG A 85 -21.27 16.91 65.71
N SER A 86 -21.74 16.43 66.86
CA SER A 86 -21.15 15.31 67.60
C SER A 86 -21.89 13.98 67.36
N ALA A 87 -22.79 13.93 66.37
CA ALA A 87 -23.62 12.77 66.03
C ALA A 87 -22.87 11.51 65.57
N SER A 88 -21.54 11.45 65.75
CA SER A 88 -20.73 10.28 65.42
C SER A 88 -20.55 9.31 66.59
N ALA A 89 -20.99 9.64 67.82
CA ALA A 89 -20.76 8.74 68.96
C ALA A 89 -21.90 7.72 69.20
N ASN A 90 -23.17 8.10 69.02
CA ASN A 90 -24.28 7.24 69.46
C ASN A 90 -24.81 6.26 68.39
N ALA A 91 -24.41 6.38 67.12
CA ALA A 91 -24.79 5.44 66.07
C ALA A 91 -23.82 4.24 65.92
N LEU A 92 -22.64 4.28 66.57
CA LEU A 92 -21.57 3.29 66.39
C LEU A 92 -21.45 2.26 67.52
N ILE A 93 -22.20 2.40 68.62
CA ILE A 93 -22.00 1.59 69.83
C ILE A 93 -22.86 0.30 69.86
N SER A 94 -23.87 0.15 69.00
CA SER A 94 -24.84 -0.96 69.10
C SER A 94 -24.67 -2.12 68.09
N LYS A 95 -23.68 -2.13 67.19
CA LYS A 95 -23.51 -3.26 66.27
C LYS A 95 -22.07 -3.74 66.29
N LYS A 96 -21.85 -4.99 66.75
CA LYS A 96 -20.62 -5.73 66.43
C LYS A 96 -20.36 -5.53 64.93
N PRO A 97 -19.12 -5.21 64.50
CA PRO A 97 -18.85 -4.94 63.10
C PRO A 97 -19.31 -6.15 62.28
N GLY A 98 -20.35 -5.95 61.46
CA GLY A 98 -20.78 -6.96 60.51
C GLY A 98 -19.62 -7.25 59.58
N LYS A 99 -19.19 -8.52 59.51
CA LYS A 99 -18.16 -8.92 58.55
C LYS A 99 -18.66 -8.52 57.16
N PHE A 100 -17.85 -7.74 56.44
CA PHE A 100 -18.13 -7.39 55.05
C PHE A 100 -18.33 -8.68 54.25
N THR A 101 -19.51 -8.83 53.65
CA THR A 101 -19.83 -9.98 52.78
C THR A 101 -19.84 -9.50 51.34
N TYR A 102 -19.12 -10.22 50.48
CA TYR A 102 -19.17 -9.97 49.04
C TYR A 102 -20.52 -10.45 48.50
N SER A 103 -21.21 -9.64 47.71
CA SER A 103 -22.40 -10.07 46.98
C SER A 103 -21.99 -10.90 45.77
N GLY A 104 -22.43 -12.16 45.72
CA GLY A 104 -22.19 -13.07 44.59
C GLY A 104 -22.33 -14.54 44.97
N GLN A 105 -22.48 -15.42 43.98
CA GLN A 105 -22.43 -16.86 44.23
C GLN A 105 -21.00 -17.25 44.60
N THR A 106 -20.80 -17.75 45.81
CA THR A 106 -19.53 -18.35 46.22
C THR A 106 -19.36 -19.70 45.55
N ARG A 107 -18.12 -20.09 45.27
CA ARG A 107 -17.81 -21.45 44.81
C ARG A 107 -18.41 -22.49 45.78
N PRO A 108 -18.89 -23.64 45.27
CA PRO A 108 -19.42 -24.68 46.13
C PRO A 108 -18.39 -25.09 47.18
N PRO A 109 -18.81 -25.43 48.40
CA PRO A 109 -17.89 -25.85 49.45
C PRO A 109 -17.13 -27.10 49.02
N ILE A 110 -15.86 -27.16 49.39
CA ILE A 110 -15.00 -28.32 49.13
C ILE A 110 -15.52 -29.51 49.95
N VAL A 111 -15.47 -30.72 49.37
CA VAL A 111 -15.81 -31.98 50.04
C VAL A 111 -15.00 -32.10 51.33
N LYS A 112 -15.69 -32.30 52.46
CA LYS A 112 -15.04 -32.39 53.77
C LYS A 112 -14.33 -33.74 53.92
N LYS A 113 -13.28 -33.79 54.75
CA LYS A 113 -12.53 -35.03 55.03
C LYS A 113 -13.42 -36.18 55.53
N ASP A 114 -14.48 -35.85 56.25
CA ASP A 114 -15.41 -36.83 56.83
C ASP A 114 -16.56 -37.23 55.89
N ASP A 115 -16.65 -36.58 54.73
CA ASP A 115 -17.71 -36.79 53.74
C ASP A 115 -17.35 -37.99 52.87
N LYS A 116 -17.91 -39.15 53.20
CA LYS A 116 -17.63 -40.40 52.49
C LYS A 116 -18.45 -40.41 51.20
N PRO A 117 -17.83 -40.62 50.02
CA PRO A 117 -18.59 -40.78 48.78
C PRO A 117 -19.56 -41.95 48.90
N ILE A 118 -20.60 -41.97 48.08
CA ILE A 118 -21.60 -43.05 48.07
C ILE A 118 -20.89 -44.38 47.80
N MET A 119 -20.64 -45.15 48.87
CA MET A 119 -19.94 -46.42 48.81
C MET A 119 -20.90 -47.51 48.34
N GLY A 120 -20.42 -48.43 47.50
CA GLY A 120 -21.22 -49.59 47.06
C GLY A 120 -21.99 -49.42 45.76
N LEU A 121 -21.71 -48.36 44.97
CA LEU A 121 -22.09 -48.28 43.56
C LEU A 121 -21.41 -49.40 42.77
N LYS A 122 -22.06 -50.57 42.73
CA LYS A 122 -21.67 -51.68 41.86
C LYS A 122 -22.50 -51.58 40.59
N SER A 123 -21.83 -51.50 39.45
CA SER A 123 -22.50 -51.63 38.16
C SER A 123 -22.98 -53.07 37.99
N ALA A 124 -24.22 -53.27 37.54
CA ALA A 124 -24.73 -54.58 37.14
C ALA A 124 -24.16 -55.07 35.79
N LYS A 125 -23.19 -54.34 35.22
CA LYS A 125 -22.56 -54.68 33.94
C LYS A 125 -21.69 -55.93 34.09
N ASN A 126 -21.98 -56.95 33.30
CA ASN A 126 -21.10 -58.10 33.14
C ASN A 126 -19.94 -57.72 32.20
N PHE A 127 -18.75 -57.54 32.77
CA PHE A 127 -17.57 -57.13 32.03
C PHE A 127 -17.05 -58.22 31.07
N VAL A 128 -17.31 -59.49 31.35
CA VAL A 128 -16.88 -60.60 30.47
C VAL A 128 -17.64 -60.54 29.15
N THR A 129 -18.97 -60.42 29.22
CA THR A 129 -19.82 -60.34 28.02
C THR A 129 -19.62 -59.03 27.28
N ALA A 130 -19.45 -57.91 27.99
CA ALA A 130 -19.24 -56.61 27.38
C ALA A 130 -17.90 -56.53 26.64
N ASN A 131 -16.80 -57.02 27.24
CA ASN A 131 -15.49 -57.03 26.60
C ASN A 131 -15.47 -57.97 25.39
N ALA A 132 -16.18 -59.11 25.47
CA ALA A 132 -16.31 -60.03 24.34
C ALA A 132 -17.04 -59.38 23.16
N VAL A 133 -18.17 -58.71 23.42
CA VAL A 133 -18.93 -58.00 22.38
C VAL A 133 -18.12 -56.86 21.79
N GLU A 134 -17.43 -56.07 22.62
CA GLU A 134 -16.57 -54.97 22.18
C GLU A 134 -15.44 -55.46 21.26
N ALA A 135 -14.79 -56.56 21.60
CA ALA A 135 -13.74 -57.15 20.78
C ALA A 135 -14.26 -57.73 19.45
N ILE A 136 -15.45 -58.35 19.46
CA ILE A 136 -16.07 -58.91 18.25
C ILE A 136 -16.51 -57.79 17.29
N LEU A 137 -17.08 -56.71 17.82
CA LEU A 137 -17.53 -55.58 17.03
C LEU A 137 -16.41 -54.59 16.68
N ALA A 138 -15.22 -54.75 17.27
CA ALA A 138 -14.08 -53.89 16.99
C ALA A 138 -13.63 -54.07 15.55
N VAL A 139 -13.76 -53.01 14.76
CA VAL A 139 -13.24 -53.00 13.40
C VAL A 139 -11.71 -52.92 13.46
N PRO A 140 -10.95 -53.81 12.79
CA PRO A 140 -9.50 -53.79 12.82
C PRO A 140 -8.94 -52.39 12.52
N GLY A 141 -7.94 -51.96 13.29
CA GLY A 141 -7.32 -50.65 13.14
C GLY A 141 -6.81 -50.39 11.71
N TYR A 142 -6.63 -49.13 11.33
CA TYR A 142 -6.26 -48.73 9.96
C TYR A 142 -5.02 -49.47 9.43
N ARG A 143 -4.07 -49.82 10.32
CA ARG A 143 -2.86 -50.58 10.00
C ARG A 143 -3.09 -52.05 9.62
N ALA A 144 -4.17 -52.67 10.11
CA ALA A 144 -4.55 -54.03 9.75
C ALA A 144 -5.37 -54.09 8.46
N ARG A 145 -6.00 -52.97 8.07
CA ARG A 145 -6.79 -52.83 6.83
C ARG A 145 -5.99 -52.29 5.65
N ALA A 146 -4.97 -51.48 5.90
CA ALA A 146 -4.08 -50.99 4.86
C ALA A 146 -3.15 -52.12 4.41
N THR A 147 -3.62 -52.95 3.48
CA THR A 147 -2.72 -53.62 2.55
C THR A 147 -1.95 -52.50 1.85
N ASN A 148 -0.65 -52.35 2.15
CA ASN A 148 0.22 -51.37 1.51
C ASN A 148 0.51 -51.79 0.07
N GLU A 149 -0.53 -51.96 -0.74
CA GLU A 149 -0.39 -52.18 -2.17
C GLU A 149 0.02 -50.84 -2.82
N PRO A 150 0.97 -50.86 -3.76
CA PRO A 150 1.33 -49.67 -4.48
C PRO A 150 0.10 -49.11 -5.21
N PRO A 151 -0.14 -47.79 -5.19
CA PRO A 151 -1.31 -47.20 -5.82
C PRO A 151 -1.33 -47.53 -7.32
N GLN A 152 -2.44 -48.09 -7.79
CA GLN A 152 -2.65 -48.41 -9.20
C GLN A 152 -3.01 -47.13 -9.96
N TYR A 153 -2.04 -46.59 -10.71
CA TYR A 153 -2.24 -45.34 -11.46
C TYR A 153 -3.12 -45.49 -12.71
N MET A 154 -3.30 -46.73 -13.19
CA MET A 154 -4.14 -47.03 -14.37
C MET A 154 -5.64 -47.02 -14.06
N THR A 155 -6.02 -47.27 -12.81
CA THR A 155 -7.43 -47.34 -12.37
C THR A 155 -7.93 -46.01 -11.80
N LYS A 156 -7.18 -44.91 -12.02
CA LYS A 156 -7.62 -43.58 -11.60
C LYS A 156 -8.85 -43.18 -12.41
N GLU A 157 -9.86 -42.63 -11.74
CA GLU A 157 -11.11 -42.18 -12.37
C GLU A 157 -10.87 -41.10 -13.44
N ASP A 158 -9.83 -40.28 -13.26
CA ASP A 158 -9.44 -39.21 -14.17
C ASP A 158 -8.36 -39.62 -15.19
N PHE A 159 -8.02 -40.92 -15.28
CA PHE A 159 -7.02 -41.38 -16.24
C PHE A 159 -7.51 -41.15 -17.69
N GLY A 160 -6.72 -40.43 -18.48
CA GLY A 160 -7.09 -40.07 -19.86
C GLY A 160 -8.11 -38.93 -19.99
N ARG A 161 -8.59 -38.34 -18.87
CA ARG A 161 -9.46 -37.17 -18.89
C ARG A 161 -8.63 -35.89 -18.79
N VAL A 162 -8.94 -34.92 -19.64
CA VAL A 162 -8.33 -33.57 -19.54
C VAL A 162 -8.81 -32.88 -18.25
N PRO A 163 -7.89 -32.45 -17.36
CA PRO A 163 -8.26 -31.72 -16.16
C PRO A 163 -9.03 -30.43 -16.44
N ARG A 164 -10.05 -30.14 -15.63
CA ARG A 164 -10.94 -28.96 -15.81
C ARG A 164 -10.19 -27.62 -15.86
N TYR A 165 -9.09 -27.49 -15.12
CA TYR A 165 -8.32 -26.25 -15.07
C TYR A 165 -7.65 -25.90 -16.41
N LEU A 166 -7.32 -26.90 -17.25
CA LEU A 166 -6.69 -26.63 -18.54
C LEU A 166 -7.63 -25.90 -19.51
N ASN A 167 -8.94 -26.13 -19.41
CA ASN A 167 -9.91 -25.39 -20.19
C ASN A 167 -10.01 -23.93 -19.71
N GLN A 168 -9.94 -23.71 -18.39
CA GLN A 168 -9.93 -22.35 -17.82
C GLN A 168 -8.70 -21.56 -18.29
N VAL A 169 -7.53 -22.20 -18.32
CA VAL A 169 -6.29 -21.58 -18.80
C VAL A 169 -6.37 -21.26 -20.30
N LYS A 170 -6.98 -22.13 -21.12
CA LYS A 170 -7.20 -21.84 -22.54
C LYS A 170 -8.12 -20.64 -22.73
N ASP A 171 -9.24 -20.60 -22.01
CA ASP A 171 -10.18 -19.48 -22.06
C ASP A 171 -9.52 -18.16 -21.61
N GLU A 172 -8.59 -18.21 -20.66
CA GLU A 172 -7.83 -17.05 -20.20
C GLU A 172 -6.84 -16.55 -21.27
N ILE A 173 -6.06 -17.46 -21.87
CA ILE A 173 -5.14 -17.15 -22.97
C ILE A 173 -5.90 -16.54 -24.16
N ASP A 174 -7.06 -17.10 -24.53
CA ASP A 174 -7.86 -16.61 -25.65
C ASP A 174 -8.40 -15.20 -25.39
N ARG A 175 -8.80 -14.91 -24.15
CA ARG A 175 -9.22 -13.55 -23.75
C ARG A 175 -8.06 -12.55 -23.76
N GLU A 176 -6.90 -12.95 -23.24
CA GLU A 176 -5.70 -12.11 -23.26
C GLU A 176 -5.27 -11.78 -24.69
N ASN A 177 -5.21 -12.79 -25.57
CA ASN A 177 -4.89 -12.60 -26.98
C ASN A 177 -5.87 -11.65 -27.67
N SER A 178 -7.17 -11.79 -27.40
CA SER A 178 -8.20 -10.89 -27.95
C SER A 178 -7.99 -9.44 -27.48
N MET A 179 -7.67 -9.22 -26.21
CA MET A 179 -7.37 -7.88 -25.69
C MET A 179 -6.11 -7.28 -26.29
N ILE A 180 -5.07 -8.10 -26.49
CA ILE A 180 -3.83 -7.66 -27.14
C ILE A 180 -4.10 -7.27 -28.59
N GLU A 181 -4.89 -8.08 -29.32
CA GLU A 181 -5.26 -7.79 -30.70
C GLU A 181 -6.07 -6.48 -30.80
N GLU A 182 -7.05 -6.28 -29.91
CA GLU A 182 -7.81 -5.02 -29.85
C GLU A 182 -6.91 -3.82 -29.53
N PHE A 183 -5.98 -3.96 -28.59
CA PHE A 183 -5.04 -2.88 -28.23
C PHE A 183 -4.10 -2.54 -29.40
N VAL A 184 -3.52 -3.55 -30.05
CA VAL A 184 -2.65 -3.37 -31.22
C VAL A 184 -3.43 -2.73 -32.36
N ARG A 185 -4.65 -3.19 -32.62
CA ARG A 185 -5.51 -2.63 -33.66
C ARG A 185 -5.88 -1.17 -33.36
N HIS A 186 -6.33 -0.88 -32.14
CA HIS A 186 -6.66 0.49 -31.73
C HIS A 186 -5.45 1.42 -31.85
N ASN A 187 -4.28 0.97 -31.41
CA ASN A 187 -3.04 1.74 -31.53
C ASN A 187 -2.58 1.91 -32.98
N HIS A 188 -2.74 0.89 -33.82
CA HIS A 188 -2.47 0.97 -35.25
C HIS A 188 -3.41 1.98 -35.95
N ASN A 189 -4.71 1.91 -35.65
CA ASN A 189 -5.70 2.86 -36.17
C ASN A 189 -5.46 4.31 -35.67
N LEU A 190 -4.99 4.50 -34.43
CA LEU A 190 -4.59 5.82 -33.91
C LEU A 190 -3.34 6.38 -34.61
N MET A 191 -2.38 5.52 -34.95
CA MET A 191 -1.18 5.90 -35.70
C MET A 191 -1.49 6.18 -37.18
N GLU A 192 -2.57 5.64 -37.73
CA GLU A 192 -3.06 5.97 -39.08
C GLU A 192 -3.81 7.31 -39.14
N ASP A 193 -4.45 7.75 -38.04
CA ASP A 193 -5.25 8.99 -37.98
C ASP A 193 -4.42 10.24 -37.61
N ASP A 194 -3.28 10.10 -36.92
CA ASP A 194 -2.33 11.19 -36.71
C ASP A 194 -1.39 11.31 -37.93
N GLY A 195 -1.90 11.92 -39.01
CA GLY A 195 -1.23 12.10 -40.31
C GLY A 195 0.02 13.00 -40.30
N ARG A 196 0.81 12.98 -39.21
CA ARG A 196 1.97 13.85 -38.99
C ARG A 196 3.29 13.25 -39.43
N ASP A 197 3.40 11.93 -39.53
CA ASP A 197 4.64 11.26 -39.93
C ASP A 197 4.37 10.17 -40.98
N ARG A 198 3.89 10.58 -42.16
CA ARG A 198 4.00 9.74 -43.36
C ARG A 198 5.47 9.67 -43.77
N VAL A 199 6.13 8.68 -43.19
CA VAL A 199 7.52 8.30 -43.43
C VAL A 199 7.51 7.36 -44.63
N GLU A 200 7.54 7.92 -45.83
CA GLU A 200 7.54 7.14 -47.08
C GLU A 200 8.99 6.85 -47.52
N PRO A 201 9.32 5.58 -47.83
CA PRO A 201 10.62 5.26 -48.40
C PRO A 201 10.75 5.95 -49.76
N MET A 202 11.85 6.67 -50.00
CA MET A 202 12.12 7.27 -51.31
C MET A 202 12.31 6.16 -52.35
N ASP A 203 11.76 6.36 -53.55
CA ASP A 203 11.97 5.40 -54.63
C ASP A 203 13.45 5.33 -55.03
N GLU A 204 13.91 4.13 -55.37
CA GLU A 204 15.32 3.87 -55.64
C GLU A 204 15.78 4.55 -56.93
N HIS A 205 14.89 4.66 -57.92
CA HIS A 205 15.16 5.36 -59.17
C HIS A 205 15.34 6.87 -58.94
N GLU A 206 14.49 7.47 -58.12
CA GLU A 206 14.59 8.89 -57.74
C GLU A 206 15.88 9.16 -56.94
N ARG A 207 16.25 8.25 -56.03
CA ARG A 207 17.50 8.32 -55.27
C ARG A 207 18.72 8.37 -56.18
N VAL A 208 18.81 7.44 -57.15
CA VAL A 208 19.95 7.37 -58.08
C VAL A 208 20.02 8.62 -58.97
N ALA A 209 18.88 9.08 -59.49
CA ALA A 209 18.83 10.31 -60.29
C ALA A 209 19.30 11.55 -59.50
N LEU A 210 18.96 11.62 -58.22
CA LEU A 210 19.39 12.70 -57.33
C LEU A 210 20.90 12.63 -57.06
N VAL A 211 21.45 11.44 -56.82
CA VAL A 211 22.89 11.22 -56.65
C VAL A 211 23.66 11.65 -57.90
N ASP A 212 23.19 11.28 -59.09
CA ASP A 212 23.83 11.67 -60.35
C ASP A 212 23.79 13.19 -60.58
N ALA A 213 22.68 13.84 -60.25
CA ALA A 213 22.57 15.30 -60.29
C ALA A 213 23.54 16.00 -59.32
N LEU A 214 23.71 15.46 -58.10
CA LEU A 214 24.67 15.99 -57.12
C LEU A 214 26.11 15.77 -57.56
N LYS A 215 26.45 14.63 -58.15
CA LYS A 215 27.77 14.36 -58.74
C LYS A 215 28.08 15.33 -59.88
N SER A 216 27.12 15.56 -60.78
CA SER A 216 27.27 16.56 -61.86
C SER A 216 27.52 17.97 -61.31
N LYS A 217 26.80 18.36 -60.25
CA LYS A 217 27.02 19.64 -59.57
C LYS A 217 28.40 19.71 -58.90
N TRP A 218 28.84 18.62 -58.26
CA TRP A 218 30.17 18.52 -57.67
C TRP A 218 31.26 18.67 -58.72
N ASP A 219 31.14 18.01 -59.88
CA ASP A 219 32.09 18.15 -61.00
C ASP A 219 32.20 19.59 -61.48
N HIS A 220 31.07 20.29 -61.61
CA HIS A 220 31.06 21.70 -62.02
C HIS A 220 31.73 22.63 -61.01
N VAL A 221 31.46 22.45 -59.71
CA VAL A 221 32.08 23.25 -58.64
C VAL A 221 33.56 22.91 -58.53
N ASN A 222 33.93 21.64 -58.62
CA ASN A 222 35.31 21.17 -58.58
C ASN A 222 36.12 21.69 -59.77
N ALA A 223 35.54 21.73 -60.98
CA ALA A 223 36.18 22.34 -62.15
C ALA A 223 36.48 23.84 -61.93
N LYS A 224 35.61 24.58 -61.23
CA LYS A 224 35.88 25.98 -60.84
C LYS A 224 36.95 26.07 -59.75
N TYR A 225 36.94 25.16 -58.79
CA TYR A 225 37.94 25.09 -57.72
C TYR A 225 39.35 24.78 -58.27
N GLN A 226 39.47 23.81 -59.18
CA GLN A 226 40.74 23.47 -59.85
C GLN A 226 41.30 24.64 -60.67
N LYS A 227 40.44 25.46 -61.30
CA LYS A 227 40.90 26.71 -61.94
C LYS A 227 41.52 27.70 -60.95
N LEU A 228 41.28 27.58 -59.65
CA LEU A 228 41.91 28.42 -58.63
C LEU A 228 43.14 27.79 -58.00
N CYS A 229 43.32 26.46 -58.08
CA CYS A 229 44.38 25.74 -57.36
C CYS A 229 45.80 26.05 -57.86
N HIS A 230 45.97 26.52 -59.09
CA HIS A 230 47.27 26.95 -59.61
C HIS A 230 47.76 28.29 -59.02
N ASN A 231 46.90 29.02 -58.30
CA ASN A 231 47.30 30.25 -57.63
C ASN A 231 47.96 29.91 -56.29
N VAL A 232 49.30 30.04 -56.23
CA VAL A 232 50.10 29.74 -55.03
C VAL A 232 49.91 30.82 -53.95
N VAL A 233 49.63 32.07 -54.33
CA VAL A 233 49.41 33.18 -53.39
C VAL A 233 48.06 33.84 -53.68
N PHE A 234 47.26 34.01 -52.63
CA PHE A 234 45.96 34.68 -52.68
C PHE A 234 46.05 36.10 -52.10
N ASP A 235 46.55 37.05 -52.89
CA ASP A 235 46.86 38.41 -52.42
C ASP A 235 45.65 39.27 -52.03
N THR A 236 44.44 38.89 -52.46
CA THR A 236 43.23 39.67 -52.20
C THR A 236 42.22 38.87 -51.39
N LEU A 237 41.57 39.53 -50.42
CA LEU A 237 40.53 38.94 -49.57
C LEU A 237 39.39 38.33 -50.40
N GLY A 238 39.06 38.92 -51.56
CA GLY A 238 38.05 38.39 -52.47
C GLY A 238 38.44 37.05 -53.11
N LYS A 239 39.73 36.82 -53.42
CA LYS A 239 40.20 35.52 -53.92
C LYS A 239 40.12 34.44 -52.83
N VAL A 240 40.50 34.79 -51.59
CA VAL A 240 40.39 33.89 -50.43
C VAL A 240 38.94 33.50 -50.17
N ARG A 241 38.02 34.48 -50.12
CA ARG A 241 36.58 34.21 -49.92
C ARG A 241 35.99 33.31 -50.99
N ARG A 242 36.33 33.53 -52.27
CA ARG A 242 35.85 32.66 -53.37
C ARG A 242 36.34 31.22 -53.25
N LYS A 243 37.58 31.01 -52.80
CA LYS A 243 38.11 29.67 -52.53
C LYS A 243 37.35 29.02 -51.38
N GLU A 244 37.19 29.74 -50.28
CA GLU A 244 36.47 29.26 -49.08
C GLU A 244 35.02 28.89 -49.39
N THR A 245 34.30 29.66 -50.21
CA THR A 245 32.92 29.33 -50.62
C THR A 245 32.87 28.05 -51.45
N LEU A 246 33.81 27.87 -52.38
CA LEU A 246 33.88 26.65 -53.20
C LEU A 246 34.22 25.42 -52.34
N GLU A 247 35.11 25.56 -51.36
CA GLU A 247 35.45 24.47 -50.42
C GLU A 247 34.25 24.10 -49.55
N LYS A 248 33.52 25.08 -49.02
CA LYS A 248 32.29 24.84 -48.27
C LYS A 248 31.24 24.11 -49.13
N GLU A 249 31.03 24.57 -50.36
CA GLU A 249 30.10 23.92 -51.29
C GLU A 249 30.52 22.48 -51.62
N LEU A 250 31.81 22.22 -51.87
CA LEU A 250 32.32 20.86 -52.13
C LEU A 250 32.11 19.94 -50.93
N THR A 251 32.46 20.39 -49.71
CA THR A 251 32.27 19.58 -48.50
C THR A 251 30.80 19.30 -48.19
N GLN A 252 29.88 20.21 -48.56
CA GLN A 252 28.45 19.98 -48.42
C GLN A 252 27.97 18.92 -49.42
N LEU A 253 28.34 19.04 -50.69
CA LEU A 253 27.97 18.08 -51.73
C LEU A 253 28.51 16.67 -51.42
N GLU A 254 29.72 16.55 -50.88
CA GLU A 254 30.29 15.27 -50.46
C GLU A 254 29.47 14.61 -49.35
N LYS A 255 29.00 15.38 -48.36
CA LYS A 255 28.14 14.87 -47.28
C LYS A 255 26.78 14.44 -47.81
N ASP A 256 26.19 15.23 -48.70
CA ASP A 256 24.87 14.95 -49.26
C ASP A 256 24.90 13.66 -50.13
N ILE A 257 25.95 13.49 -50.94
CA ILE A 257 26.18 12.27 -51.73
C ILE A 257 26.37 11.06 -50.80
N GLN A 258 27.21 11.18 -49.76
CA GLN A 258 27.44 10.09 -48.81
C GLN A 258 26.16 9.68 -48.06
N LEU A 259 25.30 10.63 -47.72
CA LEU A 259 24.02 10.35 -47.06
C LEU A 259 23.12 9.51 -47.97
N LEU A 260 23.02 9.90 -49.24
CA LEU A 260 22.18 9.20 -50.21
C LEU A 260 22.76 7.85 -50.63
N GLU A 261 24.09 7.67 -50.65
CA GLU A 261 24.75 6.41 -51.01
C GLU A 261 24.72 5.35 -49.89
N LYS A 262 24.54 5.75 -48.62
CA LYS A 262 24.65 4.85 -47.46
C LYS A 262 23.47 3.86 -47.30
N GLY A 263 22.37 4.00 -48.03
CA GLY A 263 21.28 3.02 -48.05
C GLY A 263 19.88 3.62 -48.21
N GLN A 264 18.89 2.96 -47.59
CA GLN A 264 17.48 3.35 -47.69
C GLN A 264 17.24 4.72 -47.04
N VAL A 265 16.91 5.71 -47.87
CA VAL A 265 16.58 7.08 -47.46
C VAL A 265 15.06 7.18 -47.32
N VAL A 266 14.63 7.82 -46.25
CA VAL A 266 13.20 7.96 -45.93
C VAL A 266 12.86 9.44 -45.90
N ILE A 267 11.79 9.82 -46.60
CA ILE A 267 11.36 11.21 -46.70
C ILE A 267 10.24 11.43 -45.68
N SER A 268 10.49 12.29 -44.70
CA SER A 268 9.44 12.88 -43.88
C SER A 268 8.87 14.09 -44.63
N GLN A 269 7.58 14.08 -44.96
CA GLN A 269 6.90 15.28 -45.48
C GLN A 269 6.67 16.28 -44.34
N SER A 270 7.74 16.93 -43.87
CA SER A 270 7.62 18.12 -43.02
C SER A 270 7.17 19.27 -43.92
N ASN A 271 5.86 19.45 -44.07
CA ASN A 271 5.29 20.57 -44.81
C ASN A 271 5.38 21.85 -43.97
N ASP A 272 6.60 22.25 -43.62
CA ASP A 272 6.90 23.54 -43.00
C ASP A 272 6.86 24.62 -44.07
N ARG A 273 5.67 24.89 -44.60
CA ARG A 273 5.35 26.18 -45.23
C ARG A 273 4.75 27.09 -44.18
N TYR A 274 5.62 27.78 -43.46
CA TYR A 274 5.35 29.09 -42.85
C TYR A 274 6.54 30.01 -43.06
#